data_AF-A0A820UZB9-F1
#
_entry.id   AF-A0A820UZB9-F1
#
_cell.length_a   1.000
_cell.length_b   1.000
_cell.length_c   1.000
_cell.angle_alpha   90.00
_cell.angle_beta   90.00
_cell.angle_gamma   90.00
#
_symmetry.space_group_name_H-M   'P 1'
#
loop_
_entity.id
_entity.type
_entity.pdbx_description
1 polymer ?
#
loop_
_entity_poly.entity_id
_entity_poly.type
_entity_poly.pdbx_seq_one_letter_code
_entity_poly.pdbx_strand_id
1 'polypeptide(L)'
;FPAFHVKHKNMVENLKPCIFHPVEEKDCPIFRLDYILREAEKNDSERELMLHLGGVIRVKIDWNCDLDRSIKLCKPIYSFARLDTKFHEESFSVGFNFRFASNWKYSKRYLRALTKAYGLRLIICVSGKAGKFDFITLTLNIGSIIGIFGMATFFCDIILLNLTKKSSVYRDFVYQRVNIDASRSNSVSQRIQNRDENVGALFENPLTNPEKFSLPIWTSETFVSFADDKYTTSTYDFITPPDSSKIQPSLGLTNILK
;
A
#
# COMPACT_ATOMS: atom_id res chain seq x y z
N PHE A 1 14.24 12.70 13.44
CA PHE A 1 14.28 11.49 12.58
C PHE A 1 15.58 10.73 12.81
N PRO A 2 15.56 9.65 13.61
CA PRO A 2 16.78 8.95 14.03
C PRO A 2 17.61 8.39 12.87
N ALA A 3 16.97 7.76 11.89
CA ALA A 3 17.64 7.18 10.72
C ALA A 3 18.47 8.18 9.90
N PHE A 4 18.09 9.46 9.92
CA PHE A 4 18.79 10.53 9.21
C PHE A 4 19.64 11.42 10.13
N HIS A 5 19.70 11.12 11.43
CA HIS A 5 20.34 11.94 12.47
C HIS A 5 19.87 13.41 12.54
N VAL A 6 18.67 13.71 12.04
CA VAL A 6 18.10 15.08 12.04
C VAL A 6 17.24 15.31 13.27
N LYS A 7 17.51 16.41 13.99
CA LYS A 7 16.68 16.94 15.07
C LYS A 7 16.06 18.27 14.63
N HIS A 8 14.77 18.43 14.89
CA HIS A 8 14.06 19.66 14.57
C HIS A 8 12.99 19.95 15.64
N LYS A 9 12.60 21.21 15.79
CA LYS A 9 11.67 21.69 16.81
C LYS A 9 10.70 22.69 16.20
N ASN A 10 9.52 22.77 16.80
CA ASN A 10 8.46 23.70 16.42
C ASN A 10 8.77 25.16 16.79
N MET A 11 9.63 25.38 17.79
CA MET A 11 9.90 26.72 18.30
C MET A 11 10.94 27.46 17.45
N VAL A 12 10.55 28.63 16.92
CA VAL A 12 11.46 29.57 16.26
C VAL A 12 12.44 30.15 17.30
N GLU A 13 13.69 30.37 16.91
CA GLU A 13 14.79 30.77 17.82
C GLU A 13 14.57 32.13 18.50
N ASN A 14 13.65 32.97 18.00
CA ASN A 14 13.25 34.25 18.59
C ASN A 14 11.72 34.39 18.59
N LEU A 15 11.04 33.70 19.49
CA LEU A 15 9.59 33.70 19.55
C LEU A 15 9.07 35.07 20.01
N LYS A 16 8.52 35.84 19.07
CA LYS A 16 7.71 37.02 19.37
C LYS A 16 6.35 36.58 19.90
N PRO A 17 5.66 37.41 20.73
CA PRO A 17 4.29 37.12 21.10
C PRO A 17 3.44 37.05 19.83
N CYS A 18 2.90 35.86 19.55
CA CYS A 18 2.10 35.55 18.38
C CYS A 18 0.90 34.71 18.81
N ILE A 19 -0.11 34.64 17.94
CA ILE A 19 -1.24 33.74 18.08
C ILE A 19 -1.36 33.00 16.75
N PHE A 20 -1.47 31.68 16.82
CA PHE A 20 -1.63 30.83 15.64
C PHE A 20 -2.81 31.29 14.80
N HIS A 21 -2.58 31.42 13.50
CA HIS A 21 -3.62 31.59 12.51
C HIS A 21 -3.35 30.63 11.33
N PRO A 22 -4.36 29.91 10.82
CA PRO A 22 -4.18 28.92 9.76
C PRO A 22 -3.72 29.50 8.40
N VAL A 23 -3.57 30.82 8.28
CA VAL A 23 -3.22 31.51 7.03
C VAL A 23 -2.09 32.50 7.29
N GLU A 24 -2.33 33.49 8.15
CA GLU A 24 -1.40 34.59 8.43
C GLU A 24 -0.17 34.15 9.23
N GLU A 25 -0.35 33.27 10.23
CA GLU A 25 0.67 32.96 11.23
C GLU A 25 0.66 31.45 11.56
N LYS A 26 1.00 30.63 10.56
CA LYS A 26 0.99 29.16 10.64
C LYS A 26 2.11 28.59 11.52
N ASP A 27 3.20 29.33 11.66
CA ASP A 27 4.40 28.87 12.36
C ASP A 27 4.33 29.10 13.88
N CYS A 28 3.31 29.84 14.36
CA CYS A 28 3.18 30.13 15.77
C CYS A 28 2.63 28.94 16.57
N PRO A 29 3.31 28.49 17.63
CA PRO A 29 2.87 27.36 18.44
C PRO A 29 1.90 27.76 19.57
N ILE A 30 1.42 29.01 19.60
CA ILE A 30 0.54 29.54 20.66
C ILE A 30 -0.89 29.54 20.15
N PHE A 31 -1.74 28.69 20.71
CA PHE A 31 -3.12 28.52 20.28
C PHE A 31 -4.09 29.08 21.31
N ARG A 32 -5.15 29.71 20.83
CA ARG A 32 -6.31 29.99 21.69
C ARG A 32 -7.19 28.74 21.80
N LEU A 33 -7.74 28.52 22.99
CA LEU A 33 -8.58 27.34 23.25
C LEU A 33 -9.88 27.38 22.43
N ASP A 34 -10.43 28.57 22.18
CA ASP A 34 -11.64 28.75 21.36
C ASP A 34 -11.41 28.27 19.92
N TYR A 35 -10.26 28.59 19.33
CA TYR A 35 -9.87 28.11 18.00
C TYR A 35 -9.77 26.59 17.96
N ILE A 36 -9.09 25.98 18.94
CA ILE A 36 -8.97 24.52 19.05
C ILE A 36 -10.36 23.87 19.12
N LEU A 37 -11.25 24.42 19.93
CA LEU A 37 -12.60 23.89 20.11
C LEU A 37 -13.45 24.02 18.85
N ARG A 38 -13.41 25.17 18.16
CA ARG A 38 -14.14 25.39 16.91
C ARG A 38 -13.65 24.48 15.78
N GLU A 39 -12.35 24.22 15.71
CA GLU A 39 -11.78 23.30 14.73
C GLU A 39 -12.10 21.83 15.07
N ALA A 40 -12.12 21.47 16.36
CA ALA A 40 -12.41 20.11 16.80
C ALA A 40 -13.89 19.74 16.68
N GLU A 41 -14.81 20.67 16.92
CA GLU A 41 -16.26 20.47 16.82
C GLU A 41 -16.96 21.72 16.26
N LYS A 42 -17.65 21.55 15.13
CA LYS A 42 -18.31 22.65 14.43
C LYS A 42 -19.64 23.04 15.06
N ASN A 43 -20.29 22.11 15.76
CA ASN A 43 -21.58 22.37 16.40
C ASN A 43 -21.42 23.15 17.73
N ASP A 44 -22.09 24.29 17.82
CA ASP A 44 -22.05 25.20 18.97
C ASP A 44 -22.57 24.56 20.26
N SER A 45 -23.69 23.83 20.19
CA SER A 45 -24.30 23.17 21.35
C SER A 45 -23.41 22.06 21.91
N GLU A 46 -22.78 21.28 21.04
CA GLU A 46 -21.82 20.25 21.47
C GLU A 46 -20.61 20.88 22.15
N ARG A 47 -20.07 21.99 21.62
CA ARG A 47 -18.96 22.69 22.27
C ARG A 47 -19.30 23.23 23.65
N GLU A 48 -20.50 23.78 23.83
CA GLU A 48 -20.98 24.23 25.14
C GLU A 48 -21.03 23.07 26.13
N LEU A 49 -21.60 21.94 25.72
CA LEU A 49 -21.62 20.72 26.52
C LEU A 49 -20.20 20.20 26.83
N MET A 50 -19.24 20.31 25.91
CA MET A 50 -17.84 19.93 26.16
C MET A 50 -17.21 20.80 27.26
N LEU A 51 -17.59 22.07 27.37
CA LEU A 51 -17.11 22.96 28.42
C LEU A 51 -17.74 22.62 29.79
N HIS A 52 -19.00 22.18 29.81
CA HIS A 52 -19.70 21.82 31.05
C HIS A 52 -19.39 20.42 31.56
N LEU A 53 -19.41 19.42 30.67
CA LEU A 53 -19.28 18.00 31.00
C LEU A 53 -17.86 17.46 30.76
N GLY A 54 -16.99 18.26 30.15
CA GLY A 54 -15.67 17.86 29.71
C GLY A 54 -15.70 17.10 28.38
N GLY A 55 -14.54 16.99 27.74
CA GLY A 55 -14.38 16.32 26.45
C GLY A 55 -12.93 15.98 26.18
N VAL A 56 -12.68 15.18 25.13
CA VAL A 56 -11.32 14.74 24.78
C VAL A 56 -11.00 15.21 23.36
N ILE A 57 -9.94 16.01 23.23
CA ILE A 57 -9.53 16.60 21.95
C ILE A 57 -8.15 16.09 21.60
N ARG A 58 -7.98 15.61 20.37
CA ARG A 58 -6.69 15.33 19.76
C ARG A 58 -6.14 16.60 19.12
N VAL A 59 -4.95 16.98 19.55
CA VAL A 59 -4.10 17.97 18.88
C VAL A 59 -3.06 17.19 18.10
N LYS A 60 -3.22 17.08 16.79
CA LYS A 60 -2.28 16.38 15.91
C LYS A 60 -1.25 17.37 15.37
N ILE A 61 0.02 17.04 15.50
CA ILE A 61 1.14 17.78 14.94
C ILE A 61 1.84 16.86 13.95
N ASP A 62 1.60 17.06 12.65
CA ASP A 62 2.18 16.28 11.58
C ASP A 62 3.42 16.98 11.00
N TRP A 63 4.52 16.24 10.90
CA TRP A 63 5.74 16.66 10.22
C TRP A 63 5.90 15.86 8.94
N ASN A 64 5.82 16.51 7.77
CA ASN A 64 6.15 15.89 6.49
C ASN A 64 7.36 16.60 5.91
N CYS A 65 8.55 16.08 6.22
CA CYS A 65 9.82 16.71 5.86
C CYS A 65 10.45 16.07 4.62
N ASP A 66 10.76 16.89 3.64
CA ASP A 66 11.76 16.58 2.62
C ASP A 66 13.14 17.03 3.15
N LEU A 67 14.00 16.06 3.48
CA LEU A 67 15.34 16.29 4.02
C LEU A 67 16.40 16.54 2.95
N ASP A 68 16.04 16.49 1.66
CA ASP A 68 16.92 16.93 0.58
C ASP A 68 16.97 18.47 0.51
N ARG A 69 15.94 19.11 1.06
CA ARG A 69 15.86 20.57 1.24
C ARG A 69 16.34 20.98 2.63
N SER A 70 16.43 22.29 2.84
CA SER A 70 16.73 22.83 4.16
C SER A 70 15.69 22.39 5.18
N ILE A 71 16.13 21.86 6.33
CA ILE A 71 15.26 21.48 7.45
C ILE A 71 14.37 22.64 7.95
N LYS A 72 14.78 23.90 7.71
CA LYS A 72 14.01 25.09 8.06
C LYS A 72 12.69 25.20 7.30
N LEU A 73 12.57 24.56 6.13
CA LEU A 73 11.33 24.50 5.35
C LEU A 73 10.38 23.42 5.86
N CYS A 74 10.86 22.48 6.68
CA CYS A 74 9.96 21.53 7.30
C CYS A 74 9.19 22.24 8.42
N LYS A 75 7.88 22.39 8.23
CA LYS A 75 6.99 23.04 9.18
C LYS A 75 5.94 22.05 9.68
N PRO A 76 5.49 22.18 10.94
CA PRO A 76 4.43 21.34 11.45
C PRO A 76 3.08 21.73 10.85
N ILE A 77 2.24 20.74 10.65
CA ILE A 77 0.84 20.90 10.28
C ILE A 77 0.00 20.54 11.49
N TYR A 78 -0.85 21.47 11.93
CA TYR A 78 -1.72 21.26 13.08
C TYR A 78 -3.11 20.84 12.63
N SER A 79 -3.66 19.82 13.29
CA SER A 79 -5.06 19.43 13.11
C SER A 79 -5.69 19.16 14.47
N PHE A 80 -6.97 19.51 14.60
CA PHE A 80 -7.72 19.36 15.84
C PHE A 80 -8.93 18.48 15.57
N ALA A 81 -9.20 17.54 16.46
CA ALA A 81 -10.35 16.66 16.33
C ALA A 81 -10.85 16.22 17.70
N ARG A 82 -12.16 16.14 17.87
CA ARG A 82 -12.76 15.46 19.03
C ARG A 82 -12.51 13.95 18.96
N LEU A 83 -12.23 13.33 20.09
CA LEU A 83 -11.99 11.88 20.22
C LEU A 83 -13.07 11.14 20.99
N ASP A 84 -13.78 11.82 21.89
CA ASP A 84 -14.90 11.25 22.63
C ASP A 84 -16.19 11.25 21.78
N THR A 85 -17.10 10.36 22.15
CA THR A 85 -18.44 10.26 21.57
C THR A 85 -19.22 11.56 21.79
N LYS A 86 -20.03 11.96 20.80
CA LYS A 86 -20.87 13.16 20.91
C LYS A 86 -21.94 12.98 21.99
N PHE A 87 -22.41 14.09 22.55
CA PHE A 87 -23.34 14.04 23.69
C PHE A 87 -24.74 13.57 23.30
N HIS A 88 -25.15 13.80 22.05
CA HIS A 88 -26.42 13.33 21.54
C HIS A 88 -26.45 11.83 21.17
N GLU A 89 -25.30 11.15 21.21
CA GLU A 89 -25.21 9.72 20.95
C GLU A 89 -25.26 8.93 22.26
N GLU A 90 -25.84 7.72 22.22
CA GLU A 90 -25.93 6.86 23.40
C GLU A 90 -24.52 6.43 23.86
N SER A 91 -24.19 6.75 25.11
CA SER A 91 -22.91 6.39 25.71
C SER A 91 -23.07 6.08 27.19
N PHE A 92 -22.26 5.13 27.68
CA PHE A 92 -22.25 4.75 29.10
C PHE A 92 -21.72 5.86 30.02
N SER A 93 -20.88 6.75 29.48
CA SER A 93 -20.30 7.87 30.20
C SER A 93 -20.27 9.10 29.30
N VAL A 94 -20.96 10.14 29.75
CA VAL A 94 -21.09 11.41 29.06
C VAL A 94 -19.95 12.33 29.48
N GLY A 95 -19.13 12.77 28.52
CA GLY A 95 -18.04 13.72 28.72
C GLY A 95 -16.79 13.16 29.42
N PHE A 96 -15.94 14.07 29.91
CA PHE A 96 -14.67 13.72 30.57
C PHE A 96 -14.59 14.30 31.98
N ASN A 97 -14.46 13.41 32.97
CA ASN A 97 -14.33 13.78 34.38
C ASN A 97 -13.32 12.89 35.11
N PHE A 98 -12.71 13.42 36.16
CA PHE A 98 -11.85 12.66 37.05
C PHE A 98 -12.04 13.11 38.50
N ARG A 99 -11.75 12.21 39.45
CA ARG A 99 -11.80 12.48 40.88
C ARG A 99 -10.41 12.39 41.47
N PHE A 100 -10.05 13.37 42.29
CA PHE A 100 -8.81 13.38 43.05
C PHE A 100 -9.08 13.80 44.49
N ALA A 101 -8.25 13.36 45.42
CA ALA A 101 -8.41 13.65 46.83
C ALA A 101 -7.20 14.41 47.36
N SER A 102 -7.44 15.53 48.05
CA SER A 102 -6.44 16.15 48.90
C SER A 102 -6.58 15.53 50.29
N ASN A 103 -5.52 14.88 50.76
CA ASN A 103 -5.50 14.19 52.03
C ASN A 103 -4.67 14.99 53.03
N TRP A 104 -5.19 15.18 54.25
CA TRP A 104 -4.46 15.85 55.32
C TRP A 104 -4.75 15.21 56.67
N LYS A 105 -3.87 15.46 57.63
CA LYS A 105 -4.01 14.97 59.00
C LYS A 105 -4.21 16.16 59.92
N TYR A 106 -5.29 16.13 60.70
CA TYR A 106 -5.58 17.17 61.69
C TYR A 106 -5.91 16.51 63.03
N SER A 107 -5.20 16.90 64.10
CA SER A 107 -5.42 16.40 65.46
C SER A 107 -5.55 14.86 65.56
N LYS A 108 -4.55 14.13 65.04
CA LYS A 108 -4.50 12.65 64.96
C LYS A 108 -5.61 11.98 64.12
N ARG A 109 -6.49 12.73 63.46
CA ARG A 109 -7.49 12.19 62.51
C ARG A 109 -7.01 12.36 61.06
N TYR A 110 -7.27 11.35 60.24
CA TYR A 110 -7.07 11.42 58.79
C TYR A 110 -8.32 12.00 58.13
N LEU A 111 -8.15 13.06 57.35
CA LEU A 111 -9.20 13.75 56.62
C LEU A 111 -8.87 13.75 55.13
N ARG A 112 -9.93 13.79 54.29
CA ARG A 112 -9.79 13.93 52.84
C ARG A 112 -10.87 14.86 52.29
N ALA A 113 -10.50 15.75 51.38
CA ALA A 113 -11.46 16.38 50.47
C ALA A 113 -11.37 15.71 49.10
N LEU A 114 -12.45 15.03 48.72
CA LEU A 114 -12.61 14.44 47.40
C LEU A 114 -13.21 15.48 46.46
N THR A 115 -12.49 15.82 45.41
CA THR A 115 -12.93 16.77 44.37
C THR A 115 -13.21 15.99 43.08
N LYS A 116 -14.35 16.28 42.45
CA LYS A 116 -14.67 15.81 41.10
C LYS A 116 -14.51 16.98 40.14
N ALA A 117 -13.61 16.85 39.17
CA ALA A 117 -13.37 17.87 38.16
C ALA A 117 -13.88 17.41 36.79
N TYR A 118 -14.44 18.35 36.06
CA TYR A 118 -14.86 18.23 34.66
C TYR A 118 -14.00 19.17 33.83
N GLY A 119 -13.59 18.75 32.64
CA GLY A 119 -12.77 19.60 31.81
C GLY A 119 -12.33 18.94 30.51
N LEU A 120 -11.58 19.70 29.73
CA LEU A 120 -11.06 19.25 28.44
C LEU A 120 -9.72 18.54 28.64
N ARG A 121 -9.60 17.33 28.07
CA ARG A 121 -8.33 16.62 27.96
C ARG A 121 -7.77 16.80 26.57
N LEU A 122 -6.66 17.55 26.45
CA LEU A 122 -5.92 17.69 25.20
C LEU A 122 -4.89 16.57 25.09
N ILE A 123 -5.00 15.74 24.05
CA ILE A 123 -4.03 14.69 23.72
C ILE A 123 -3.19 15.19 22.55
N ILE A 124 -1.92 15.50 22.83
CA ILE A 124 -0.98 15.96 21.81
C ILE A 124 -0.36 14.74 21.13
N CYS A 125 -0.71 14.51 19.87
CA CYS A 125 -0.20 13.44 19.04
C CYS A 125 0.79 14.01 18.02
N VAL A 126 2.06 13.65 18.14
CA VAL A 126 3.08 14.06 17.17
C VAL A 126 3.37 12.91 16.22
N SER A 127 3.23 13.16 14.92
CA SER A 127 3.52 12.20 13.87
C SER A 127 4.50 12.83 12.88
N GLY A 128 5.35 12.00 12.29
CA GLY A 128 6.42 12.50 11.42
C GLY A 128 6.78 11.51 10.34
N LYS A 129 6.78 11.97 9.09
CA LYS A 129 7.37 11.31 7.93
C LYS A 129 8.51 12.18 7.42
N ALA A 130 9.66 11.58 7.18
CA ALA A 130 10.76 12.24 6.52
C ALA A 130 11.26 11.39 5.35
N GLY A 131 11.49 12.04 4.22
CA GLY A 131 12.17 11.45 3.07
C GLY A 131 13.53 12.10 2.89
N LYS A 132 14.51 11.33 2.44
CA LYS A 132 15.80 11.81 1.95
C LYS A 132 16.14 10.98 0.71
N PHE A 133 16.78 11.58 -0.26
CA PHE A 133 17.27 10.92 -1.44
C PHE A 133 18.19 9.75 -1.06
N ASP A 134 17.88 8.59 -1.61
CA ASP A 134 18.66 7.37 -1.50
C ASP A 134 18.85 6.77 -2.89
N PHE A 135 20.11 6.62 -3.29
CA PHE A 135 20.49 6.08 -4.59
C PHE A 135 20.05 4.63 -4.76
N ILE A 136 20.07 3.82 -3.68
CA ILE A 136 19.68 2.41 -3.74
C ILE A 136 18.19 2.30 -4.10
N THR A 137 17.35 3.07 -3.40
CA THR A 137 15.91 3.16 -3.69
C THR A 137 15.62 3.64 -5.11
N LEU A 138 16.40 4.62 -5.61
CA LEU A 138 16.27 5.09 -6.99
C LEU A 138 16.54 3.98 -8.01
N THR A 139 17.68 3.28 -7.91
CA THR A 139 18.06 2.23 -8.85
C THR A 139 17.06 1.07 -8.81
N LEU A 140 16.56 0.69 -7.63
CA LEU A 140 15.53 -0.35 -7.48
C LEU A 140 14.22 0.03 -8.18
N ASN A 141 13.78 1.28 -8.02
CA ASN A 141 12.58 1.79 -8.71
C ASN A 141 12.76 1.83 -10.24
N ILE A 142 13.94 2.23 -10.73
CA ILE A 142 14.25 2.21 -12.16
C ILE A 142 14.24 0.78 -12.71
N GLY A 143 14.84 -0.17 -11.98
CA GLY A 143 14.82 -1.59 -12.36
C GLY A 143 13.40 -2.14 -12.46
N SER A 144 12.52 -1.78 -11.51
CA SER A 144 11.10 -2.16 -11.55
C SER A 144 10.39 -1.59 -12.79
N ILE A 145 10.62 -0.32 -13.12
CA ILE A 145 10.05 0.33 -14.31
C ILE A 145 10.48 -0.40 -15.58
N ILE A 146 11.76 -0.71 -15.73
CA ILE A 146 12.31 -1.44 -16.90
C ILE A 146 11.66 -2.83 -17.02
N GLY A 147 11.48 -3.54 -15.90
CA GLY A 147 10.80 -4.84 -15.88
C GLY A 147 9.35 -4.76 -16.36
N ILE A 148 8.60 -3.73 -15.91
CA ILE A 148 7.21 -3.50 -16.35
C ILE A 148 7.14 -3.21 -17.85
N PHE A 149 8.09 -2.43 -18.39
CA PHE A 149 8.17 -2.19 -19.83
C PHE A 149 8.40 -3.47 -20.65
N GLY A 150 9.21 -4.41 -20.17
CA GLY A 150 9.40 -5.71 -20.83
C GLY A 150 8.14 -6.59 -20.82
N MET A 151 7.34 -6.54 -19.75
CA MET A 151 6.04 -7.23 -19.72
C MET A 151 5.03 -6.60 -20.68
N ALA A 152 5.04 -5.27 -20.82
CA ALA A 152 4.16 -4.57 -21.75
C ALA A 152 4.39 -5.02 -23.20
N THR A 153 5.65 -5.12 -23.64
CA THR A 153 5.98 -5.60 -24.99
C THR A 153 5.54 -7.04 -25.20
N PHE A 154 5.72 -7.90 -24.19
CA PHE A 154 5.25 -9.29 -24.23
C PHE A 154 3.73 -9.38 -24.42
N PHE A 155 2.95 -8.57 -23.69
CA PHE A 155 1.50 -8.53 -23.89
C PHE A 155 1.11 -7.92 -25.25
N CYS A 156 1.81 -6.89 -25.71
CA CYS A 156 1.62 -6.34 -27.05
C CYS A 156 1.82 -7.41 -28.13
N ASP A 157 2.85 -8.23 -28.00
CA ASP A 157 3.11 -9.34 -28.93
C ASP A 157 2.02 -10.40 -28.87
N ILE A 158 1.53 -10.78 -27.69
CA ILE A 158 0.40 -11.72 -27.56
C ILE A 158 -0.84 -11.20 -28.29
N ILE A 159 -1.17 -9.92 -28.09
CA ILE A 159 -2.34 -9.29 -28.71
C ILE A 159 -2.17 -9.24 -30.24
N LEU A 160 -0.99 -8.82 -30.71
CA LEU A 160 -0.74 -8.68 -32.14
C LEU A 160 -0.72 -10.04 -32.87
N LEU A 161 -0.22 -11.08 -32.20
CA LEU A 161 -0.15 -12.43 -32.74
C LEU A 161 -1.48 -13.19 -32.69
N ASN A 162 -2.35 -12.95 -31.70
CA ASN A 162 -3.55 -13.78 -31.50
C ASN A 162 -4.88 -13.07 -31.77
N LEU A 163 -4.97 -11.76 -31.53
CA LEU A 163 -6.24 -11.04 -31.51
C LEU A 163 -6.46 -10.13 -32.74
N THR A 164 -5.42 -9.92 -33.55
CA THR A 164 -5.49 -8.98 -34.68
C THR A 164 -5.86 -9.70 -35.98
N LYS A 165 -6.78 -9.14 -36.77
CA LYS A 165 -7.23 -9.74 -38.06
C LYS A 165 -6.12 -9.97 -39.09
N LYS A 166 -4.99 -9.26 -38.99
CA LYS A 166 -3.80 -9.43 -39.83
C LYS A 166 -2.67 -10.22 -39.15
N SER A 167 -2.98 -11.02 -38.12
CA SER A 167 -1.98 -11.77 -37.34
C SER A 167 -1.15 -12.75 -38.17
N SER A 168 -1.71 -13.32 -39.25
CA SER A 168 -0.98 -14.20 -40.16
C SER A 168 0.20 -13.51 -40.84
N VAL A 169 -0.01 -12.26 -41.29
CA VAL A 169 1.04 -11.44 -41.90
C VAL A 169 2.13 -11.10 -40.87
N TYR A 170 1.75 -10.75 -39.64
CA TYR A 170 2.73 -10.48 -38.58
C TYR A 170 3.54 -11.73 -38.19
N ARG A 171 2.91 -12.92 -38.15
CA ARG A 171 3.62 -14.19 -37.88
C ARG A 171 4.69 -14.51 -38.90
N ASP A 172 4.47 -14.22 -40.18
CA ASP A 172 5.46 -14.53 -41.23
C ASP A 172 6.65 -13.56 -41.24
N PHE A 173 6.48 -12.33 -40.72
CA PHE A 173 7.60 -11.39 -40.51
C PHE A 173 8.39 -11.68 -39.23
N VAL A 174 7.75 -12.20 -38.20
CA VAL A 174 8.37 -12.46 -36.89
C VAL A 174 8.99 -13.85 -36.80
N TYR A 175 8.33 -14.88 -37.35
CA TYR A 175 8.78 -16.26 -37.27
C TYR A 175 9.32 -16.77 -38.61
N GLN A 176 10.60 -17.17 -38.63
CA GLN A 176 11.15 -17.92 -39.75
C GLN A 176 10.98 -19.41 -39.51
N ARG A 177 10.20 -20.08 -40.36
CA ARG A 177 9.98 -21.53 -40.27
C ARG A 177 11.20 -22.25 -40.83
N VAL A 178 11.84 -23.08 -40.01
CA VAL A 178 12.98 -23.91 -40.43
C VAL A 178 12.57 -25.38 -40.40
N ASN A 179 12.62 -26.05 -41.55
CA ASN A 179 12.34 -27.49 -41.64
C ASN A 179 13.61 -28.29 -41.31
N ILE A 180 13.65 -28.85 -40.10
CA ILE A 180 14.80 -29.62 -39.60
C ILE A 180 14.94 -30.95 -40.38
N ASP A 181 13.84 -31.49 -40.90
CA ASP A 181 13.83 -32.75 -41.66
C ASP A 181 14.54 -32.65 -43.03
N ALA A 182 14.56 -31.46 -43.65
CA ALA A 182 15.27 -31.21 -44.90
C ALA A 182 16.81 -31.18 -44.68
N SER A 183 17.27 -30.73 -43.52
CA SER A 183 18.70 -30.72 -43.20
C SER A 183 19.20 -32.10 -42.78
N ARG A 184 18.38 -32.89 -42.08
CA ARG A 184 18.71 -34.29 -41.73
C ARG A 184 18.68 -35.19 -42.97
N SER A 185 17.72 -35.00 -43.87
CA SER A 185 17.67 -35.65 -45.19
C SER A 185 18.94 -35.37 -46.00
N ASN A 186 19.43 -34.14 -46.07
CA ASN A 186 20.66 -33.82 -46.82
C ASN A 186 21.91 -34.50 -46.23
N SER A 187 22.03 -34.61 -44.90
CA SER A 187 23.15 -35.31 -44.26
C SER A 187 23.09 -36.85 -44.36
N VAL A 188 21.88 -37.42 -44.47
CA VAL A 188 21.68 -38.87 -44.65
C VAL A 188 21.80 -39.26 -46.14
N SER A 189 21.29 -38.45 -47.07
CA SER A 189 21.44 -38.65 -48.51
C SER A 189 22.91 -38.54 -48.97
N GLN A 190 23.72 -37.65 -48.37
CA GLN A 190 25.17 -37.64 -48.64
C GLN A 190 25.93 -38.86 -48.09
N ARG A 191 25.40 -39.55 -47.07
CA ARG A 191 25.97 -40.83 -46.60
C ARG A 191 25.58 -42.04 -47.44
N ILE A 192 24.43 -41.98 -48.14
CA ILE A 192 23.97 -43.07 -49.01
C ILE A 192 24.63 -42.96 -50.40
N GLN A 193 24.83 -41.76 -50.94
CA GLN A 193 25.46 -41.58 -52.26
C GLN A 193 26.94 -42.00 -52.32
N ASN A 194 27.65 -42.04 -51.19
CA ASN A 194 29.03 -42.55 -51.11
C ASN A 194 29.13 -44.08 -50.98
N ARG A 195 28.00 -44.82 -50.91
CA ARG A 195 28.01 -46.27 -50.68
C ARG A 195 27.64 -47.11 -51.92
N ASP A 196 27.12 -46.49 -52.98
CA ASP A 196 26.60 -47.20 -54.16
C ASP A 196 27.59 -47.35 -55.32
N GLU A 197 28.91 -47.27 -55.06
CA GLU A 197 29.94 -47.61 -56.05
C GLU A 197 30.54 -49.01 -55.86
N ASN A 198 30.02 -49.84 -54.96
CA ASN A 198 30.53 -51.19 -54.79
C ASN A 198 29.46 -52.22 -54.40
N VAL A 199 29.35 -53.21 -55.29
CA VAL A 199 28.79 -54.56 -55.10
C VAL A 199 27.28 -54.67 -55.34
N GLY A 200 26.96 -55.24 -56.50
CA GLY A 200 25.65 -55.76 -56.80
C GLY A 200 25.30 -57.04 -56.03
N ALA A 201 24.12 -57.54 -56.37
CA ALA A 201 23.53 -58.85 -56.06
C ALA A 201 22.44 -58.86 -54.97
N LEU A 202 21.26 -59.29 -55.46
CA LEU A 202 20.31 -60.24 -54.84
C LEU A 202 19.14 -59.71 -53.98
N PHE A 203 17.93 -59.99 -54.52
CA PHE A 203 16.65 -60.29 -53.84
C PHE A 203 15.97 -59.16 -53.04
N GLU A 204 14.65 -58.99 -52.96
CA GLU A 204 13.41 -59.48 -53.58
C GLU A 204 12.33 -58.48 -53.08
N ASN A 205 11.32 -58.13 -53.88
CA ASN A 205 10.08 -57.49 -53.36
C ASN A 205 9.21 -58.59 -52.72
N PRO A 206 8.27 -58.36 -51.76
CA PRO A 206 7.21 -57.35 -51.92
C PRO A 206 6.47 -56.80 -50.66
N LEU A 207 5.59 -55.81 -50.92
CA LEU A 207 4.25 -55.56 -50.32
C LEU A 207 4.09 -55.30 -48.80
N THR A 208 3.60 -54.11 -48.42
CA THR A 208 2.20 -53.83 -48.00
C THR A 208 2.05 -52.46 -47.30
N ASN A 209 1.00 -51.72 -47.68
CA ASN A 209 0.40 -50.55 -47.02
C ASN A 209 -0.49 -51.04 -45.83
N PRO A 210 -1.21 -50.21 -45.04
CA PRO A 210 -0.97 -48.87 -44.47
C PRO A 210 -1.24 -48.86 -42.93
N GLU A 211 -1.02 -47.71 -42.26
CA GLU A 211 -1.87 -47.11 -41.19
C GLU A 211 -1.09 -46.45 -40.03
N LYS A 212 -1.53 -45.22 -39.74
CA LYS A 212 -1.55 -44.50 -38.45
C LYS A 212 -0.24 -44.39 -37.66
N PHE A 213 0.27 -43.15 -37.56
CA PHE A 213 0.97 -42.74 -36.34
C PHE A 213 0.49 -41.37 -35.84
N SER A 214 -0.05 -41.42 -34.64
CA SER A 214 -0.50 -40.33 -33.78
C SER A 214 0.60 -39.35 -33.40
N LEU A 215 0.27 -38.07 -33.35
CA LEU A 215 1.06 -36.99 -32.75
C LEU A 215 1.13 -37.15 -31.23
N PRO A 216 2.28 -36.88 -30.57
CA PRO A 216 2.30 -36.46 -29.18
C PRO A 216 2.56 -34.95 -29.07
N ILE A 217 1.64 -34.31 -28.34
CA ILE A 217 1.76 -33.01 -27.69
C ILE A 217 2.89 -33.09 -26.65
N TRP A 218 3.80 -32.12 -26.61
CA TRP A 218 4.66 -31.89 -25.44
C TRP A 218 4.49 -30.46 -24.94
N THR A 219 4.00 -30.38 -23.71
CA THR A 219 3.94 -29.19 -22.86
C THR A 219 5.29 -28.86 -22.25
N SER A 220 5.41 -27.61 -21.84
CA SER A 220 6.53 -26.92 -21.22
C SER A 220 7.01 -27.51 -19.89
N GLU A 221 8.33 -27.66 -19.71
CA GLU A 221 9.03 -27.41 -18.44
C GLU A 221 10.47 -26.96 -18.74
N THR A 222 10.84 -25.74 -18.36
CA THR A 222 12.23 -25.40 -18.04
C THR A 222 12.23 -24.57 -16.77
N PHE A 223 12.48 -25.26 -15.67
CA PHE A 223 12.85 -24.72 -14.37
C PHE A 223 14.32 -24.25 -14.47
N VAL A 224 14.59 -22.98 -14.21
CA VAL A 224 15.94 -22.50 -13.91
C VAL A 224 16.01 -22.26 -12.42
N SER A 225 16.82 -23.07 -11.72
CA SER A 225 17.18 -22.81 -10.33
C SER A 225 18.31 -21.77 -10.29
N PHE A 226 18.19 -20.80 -9.40
CA PHE A 226 19.32 -20.03 -8.90
C PHE A 226 19.17 -19.84 -7.40
N ALA A 227 20.09 -20.50 -6.69
CA ALA A 227 20.64 -20.26 -5.36
C ALA A 227 19.77 -19.59 -4.27
N ASP A 228 19.54 -20.36 -3.21
CA ASP A 228 19.37 -19.88 -1.85
C ASP A 228 20.59 -19.04 -1.42
N ASP A 229 20.35 -17.80 -0.99
CA ASP A 229 21.18 -17.19 0.04
C ASP A 229 20.29 -16.46 1.06
N LYS A 230 20.51 -16.82 2.32
CA LYS A 230 19.72 -16.44 3.49
C LYS A 230 19.85 -14.95 3.78
N TYR A 231 18.76 -14.17 3.69
CA TYR A 231 18.50 -13.04 4.60
C TYR A 231 16.98 -12.74 4.68
N THR A 232 16.38 -13.21 5.77
CA THR A 232 15.20 -12.69 6.49
C THR A 232 14.28 -11.67 5.77
N THR A 233 13.10 -12.14 5.35
CA THR A 233 11.97 -11.29 4.91
C THR A 233 11.02 -11.05 6.09
N SER A 234 10.90 -9.81 6.55
CA SER A 234 9.73 -9.34 7.31
C SER A 234 8.60 -9.03 6.34
N THR A 235 7.47 -9.71 6.53
CA THR A 235 6.22 -9.54 5.80
C THR A 235 5.64 -8.15 6.04
N TYR A 236 5.38 -7.40 4.97
CA TYR A 236 4.46 -6.26 4.98
C TYR A 236 3.27 -6.59 4.09
N ASP A 237 2.13 -6.86 4.72
CA ASP A 237 0.84 -7.03 4.05
C ASP A 237 0.30 -5.66 3.61
N PHE A 238 0.02 -5.52 2.31
CA PHE A 238 -0.77 -4.43 1.76
C PHE A 238 -2.26 -4.70 2.02
N ILE A 239 -2.86 -3.93 2.92
CA ILE A 239 -4.31 -3.85 3.11
C ILE A 239 -4.85 -2.78 2.16
N THR A 240 -5.66 -3.18 1.18
CA THR A 240 -6.59 -2.30 0.45
C THR A 240 -8.03 -2.57 0.90
N PRO A 241 -8.90 -1.54 0.97
CA PRO A 241 -10.20 -1.62 1.64
C PRO A 241 -11.28 -2.31 0.78
N PRO A 242 -12.34 -2.89 1.39
CA PRO A 242 -13.43 -3.51 0.65
C PRO A 242 -14.43 -2.47 0.15
N ASP A 243 -14.73 -2.56 -1.15
CA ASP A 243 -15.81 -1.83 -1.80
C ASP A 243 -17.14 -2.58 -1.58
N SER A 244 -18.11 -1.89 -1.00
CA SER A 244 -19.41 -2.42 -0.64
C SER A 244 -20.43 -2.18 -1.75
N SER A 245 -20.81 -3.22 -2.51
CA SER A 245 -22.13 -3.27 -3.14
C SER A 245 -22.48 -4.69 -3.61
N LYS A 246 -23.74 -5.09 -3.35
CA LYS A 246 -24.47 -6.34 -3.70
C LYS A 246 -24.47 -7.41 -2.60
N ILE A 247 -25.58 -7.99 -2.09
CA ILE A 247 -27.03 -8.03 -2.37
C ILE A 247 -27.68 -8.63 -1.08
N GLN A 248 -28.90 -8.25 -0.67
CA GLN A 248 -30.03 -9.17 -0.34
C GLN A 248 -31.31 -8.45 0.16
N PRO A 249 -32.48 -9.12 0.20
CA PRO A 249 -33.71 -8.64 -0.44
C PRO A 249 -34.84 -8.26 0.52
N SER A 250 -35.93 -7.79 -0.09
CA SER A 250 -37.26 -7.56 0.47
C SER A 250 -37.87 -8.79 1.16
N LEU A 251 -38.24 -8.64 2.43
CA LEU A 251 -39.41 -9.24 3.08
C LEU A 251 -40.09 -8.09 3.85
N GLY A 252 -41.37 -7.81 3.73
CA GLY A 252 -42.49 -8.75 3.63
C GLY A 252 -43.30 -8.62 4.91
N LEU A 253 -44.14 -7.58 4.94
CA LEU A 253 -45.11 -7.28 5.99
C LEU A 253 -46.19 -8.39 6.03
N THR A 254 -46.46 -8.99 7.20
CA THR A 254 -47.81 -9.35 7.68
C THR A 254 -47.79 -9.99 9.09
N ASN A 255 -48.46 -9.31 10.02
CA ASN A 255 -49.21 -9.72 11.23
C ASN A 255 -49.11 -11.15 11.79
N ILE A 256 -49.06 -11.28 13.13
CA ILE A 256 -49.97 -12.11 13.97
C ILE A 256 -49.94 -11.61 15.43
N LEU A 257 -51.14 -11.59 16.02
CA LEU A 257 -51.56 -11.21 17.38
C LEU A 257 -50.97 -12.09 18.51
N LYS A 258 -50.53 -11.46 19.61
CA LYS A 258 -51.07 -11.55 20.99
C LYS A 258 -50.08 -10.95 22.00
#